data_AF-A0AAD3MDK4-F1
#
_entry.id   AF-A0AAD3MDK4-F1
#
_cell.length_a   1.000
_cell.length_b   1.000
_cell.length_c   1.000
_cell.angle_alpha   90.00
_cell.angle_beta   90.00
_cell.angle_gamma   90.00
#
_symmetry.space_group_name_H-M   'P 1'
#
loop_
_entity.id
_entity.type
_entity.pdbx_description
1 polymer ?
#
loop_
_entity_poly.entity_id
_entity_poly.type
_entity_poly.pdbx_seq_one_letter_code
_entity_poly.pdbx_strand_id
1 'polypeptide(L)'
;MGEQVLPQMVHPPHNMPIPQDGFFAHHNSNGNYGALNDIFNIVLLGLTGTGKSASANTILAAGNTQLDPSQLFKSEPSSMPVTTQCEVRIMERLYGMHVRVVDTPDFLNDQLENAPAQIEECKKYCQPGKCVVLLVLQLGRFTDVERGILENLEVKLGWRIRESTIVVLTHGEDLRGSLDQFLKAHTNLKNIVDTAAWAPELAAAAWRTEMAAFTERSRGGGGRFAGCSRTVWPWWRLAVLLFSVSSMPAVTALVEGLYCGTEVCYDVLGVTREASKAEIARAYRQLARRYHPDRFRPGEPGLEGETQESAQKKFLLIVTAYETLKDEDTRRDYDYMLDHPEEYYQHYYAYYRRQLTPKVDVRVVILVTICAISIFQYYSWHSSYNEAINYLVTVPKYRIQATEIAKQQGLLNRTKEKGKNRRSKEEIREQEEEVIRDIIKNKIDIKGGYQKPNLSDILLCQIVLFPYYLTNYVAWYVSWVYRFTICREEYGNEEKLYIIRRYMKMSQSQFDSLDENTRQSFLEKQLWIKENYEVYRKEQEEEMKVKLATDPRMKRYRRWMKNEGPGRLTFIDD
;
A
#
# COMPACT_ATOMS: atom_id res chain seq x y z
N MET A 1 32.26 -36.30 -22.30
CA MET A 1 32.39 -35.02 -21.58
C MET A 1 31.45 -34.04 -22.26
N GLY A 2 30.28 -33.80 -21.68
CA GLY A 2 29.26 -32.95 -22.28
C GLY A 2 28.85 -31.90 -21.25
N GLU A 3 29.31 -30.67 -21.46
CA GLU A 3 28.96 -29.50 -20.67
C GLU A 3 27.46 -29.22 -20.81
N GLN A 4 26.73 -29.29 -19.68
CA GLN A 4 25.39 -28.72 -19.58
C GLN A 4 25.51 -27.20 -19.53
N VAL A 5 25.32 -26.56 -20.68
CA VAL A 5 25.13 -25.11 -20.76
C VAL A 5 23.69 -24.81 -20.34
N LEU A 6 23.53 -24.23 -19.15
CA LEU A 6 22.26 -23.62 -18.71
C LEU A 6 21.85 -22.53 -19.72
N PRO A 7 20.59 -22.49 -20.17
CA PRO A 7 20.13 -21.38 -21.00
C PRO A 7 20.12 -20.10 -20.15
N GLN A 8 20.80 -19.06 -20.64
CA GLN A 8 20.74 -17.72 -20.05
C GLN A 8 19.28 -17.22 -20.07
N MET A 9 18.83 -16.69 -18.95
CA MET A 9 17.57 -15.94 -18.86
C MET A 9 17.73 -14.68 -19.71
N VAL A 10 17.07 -14.66 -20.87
CA VAL A 10 16.89 -13.46 -21.68
C VAL A 10 15.81 -12.64 -21.00
N HIS A 11 16.19 -11.52 -20.40
CA HIS A 11 15.22 -10.46 -20.06
C HIS A 11 14.49 -10.05 -21.34
N PRO A 12 13.17 -9.79 -21.29
CA PRO A 12 12.40 -9.51 -22.49
C PRO A 12 12.98 -8.25 -23.20
N PRO A 13 13.16 -8.29 -24.53
CA PRO A 13 13.65 -7.14 -25.29
C PRO A 13 12.61 -6.01 -25.23
N HIS A 14 13.07 -4.81 -24.89
CA HIS A 14 12.22 -3.66 -24.52
C HIS A 14 11.58 -2.89 -25.68
N ASN A 15 11.66 -3.37 -26.92
CA ASN A 15 11.05 -2.74 -28.09
C ASN A 15 10.89 -3.76 -29.21
N MET A 16 9.64 -4.06 -29.59
CA MET A 16 9.29 -4.54 -30.93
C MET A 16 7.92 -3.99 -31.35
N PRO A 17 7.72 -3.76 -32.66
CA PRO A 17 6.86 -2.69 -33.18
C PRO A 17 5.48 -3.16 -33.63
N ILE A 18 4.52 -2.24 -33.47
CA ILE A 18 3.15 -2.34 -33.96
C ILE A 18 3.13 -2.35 -35.49
N PRO A 19 2.39 -3.27 -36.16
CA PRO A 19 2.30 -3.29 -37.62
C PRO A 19 1.68 -1.99 -38.10
N GLN A 20 2.47 -1.19 -38.81
CA GLN A 20 1.98 -0.20 -39.77
C GLN A 20 1.93 -0.89 -41.13
N ASP A 21 0.75 -0.84 -41.77
CA ASP A 21 0.49 -0.72 -43.21
C ASP A 21 -0.88 -1.34 -43.53
N GLY A 22 -1.81 -0.73 -44.28
CA GLY A 22 -1.83 0.53 -44.98
C GLY A 22 -3.11 0.55 -45.84
N PHE A 23 -3.84 1.67 -45.83
CA PHE A 23 -4.85 1.95 -46.85
C PHE A 23 -4.51 3.30 -47.47
N PHE A 24 -4.08 3.26 -48.74
CA PHE A 24 -3.80 4.42 -49.57
C PHE A 24 -5.08 5.24 -49.81
N ALA A 25 -4.99 6.56 -49.66
CA ALA A 25 -5.77 7.48 -50.48
C ALA A 25 -5.05 8.83 -50.61
N HIS A 26 -4.40 9.03 -51.76
CA HIS A 26 -4.18 10.35 -52.34
C HIS A 26 -5.55 10.98 -52.69
N HIS A 27 -5.81 12.20 -52.24
CA HIS A 27 -6.24 13.36 -53.06
C HIS A 27 -7.02 14.41 -52.24
N ASN A 28 -6.55 15.65 -52.38
CA ASN A 28 -7.32 16.87 -52.68
C ASN A 28 -8.65 17.16 -51.98
N SER A 29 -8.66 18.35 -51.37
CA SER A 29 -9.67 19.41 -51.45
C SER A 29 -11.18 19.05 -51.52
N ASN A 30 -11.87 19.63 -50.53
CA ASN A 30 -13.30 19.95 -50.43
C ASN A 30 -14.29 18.82 -50.11
N GLY A 31 -14.89 18.92 -48.92
CA GLY A 31 -16.08 18.15 -48.55
C GLY A 31 -16.33 18.09 -47.05
N ASN A 32 -16.96 19.11 -46.52
CA ASN A 32 -17.35 19.31 -45.12
C ASN A 32 -18.44 18.31 -44.67
N TYR A 33 -18.21 17.45 -43.65
CA TYR A 33 -19.19 16.99 -42.64
C TYR A 33 -18.43 16.40 -41.42
N GLY A 34 -18.75 16.89 -40.21
CA GLY A 34 -17.87 16.86 -39.03
C GLY A 34 -17.77 15.55 -38.25
N ALA A 35 -16.55 15.26 -37.80
CA ALA A 35 -16.22 14.30 -36.74
C ALA A 35 -15.55 15.06 -35.57
N LEU A 36 -16.23 15.16 -34.42
CA LEU A 36 -15.67 15.65 -33.15
C LEU A 36 -14.90 14.47 -32.51
N ASN A 37 -13.58 14.43 -32.34
CA ASN A 37 -12.66 15.27 -31.53
C ASN A 37 -12.97 15.32 -30.02
N ASP A 38 -13.10 14.18 -29.35
CA ASP A 38 -13.07 14.11 -27.88
C ASP A 38 -11.69 13.69 -27.37
N ILE A 39 -10.79 14.69 -27.31
CA ILE A 39 -9.49 14.61 -26.63
C ILE A 39 -9.63 15.24 -25.25
N PHE A 40 -9.22 14.53 -24.21
CA PHE A 40 -9.21 15.02 -22.82
C PHE A 40 -7.81 15.52 -22.45
N ASN A 41 -7.70 16.64 -21.73
CA ASN A 41 -6.41 17.28 -21.44
C ASN A 41 -6.07 17.17 -19.94
N ILE A 42 -4.86 16.72 -19.63
CA ILE A 42 -4.26 16.78 -18.30
C ILE A 42 -3.22 17.90 -18.34
N VAL A 43 -3.44 18.99 -17.60
CA VAL A 43 -2.56 20.16 -17.62
C VAL A 43 -1.86 20.28 -16.28
N LEU A 44 -0.53 20.24 -16.27
CA LEU A 44 0.26 20.33 -15.04
C LEU A 44 0.67 21.78 -14.79
N LEU A 45 0.25 22.35 -13.65
CA LEU A 45 0.58 23.71 -13.21
C LEU A 45 1.32 23.68 -11.87
N GLY A 46 2.14 24.70 -11.61
CA GLY A 46 2.91 24.79 -10.37
C GLY A 46 4.22 25.55 -10.54
N LEU A 47 4.92 25.82 -9.44
CA LEU A 47 6.18 26.57 -9.45
C LEU A 47 7.33 25.77 -10.08
N THR A 48 8.40 26.47 -10.46
CA THR A 48 9.64 25.84 -10.94
C THR A 48 10.23 24.92 -9.87
N GLY A 49 10.69 23.73 -10.27
CA GLY A 49 11.36 22.80 -9.36
C GLY A 49 10.43 21.96 -8.45
N THR A 50 9.10 22.08 -8.59
CA THR A 50 8.12 21.28 -7.83
C THR A 50 7.93 19.85 -8.36
N GLY A 51 8.53 19.50 -9.49
CA GLY A 51 8.45 18.17 -10.09
C GLY A 51 7.33 17.97 -11.12
N LYS A 52 6.89 19.04 -11.80
CA LYS A 52 5.87 18.97 -12.87
C LYS A 52 6.23 17.97 -13.98
N SER A 53 7.36 18.18 -14.66
CA SER A 53 7.81 17.31 -15.75
C SER A 53 8.05 15.86 -15.30
N ALA A 54 8.56 15.65 -14.08
CA ALA A 54 8.72 14.31 -13.50
C ALA A 54 7.36 13.62 -13.23
N SER A 55 6.39 14.36 -12.72
CA SER A 55 5.02 13.87 -12.50
C SER A 55 4.33 13.56 -13.83
N ALA A 56 4.49 14.43 -14.83
CA ALA A 56 3.98 14.22 -16.18
C ALA A 56 4.57 12.97 -16.83
N ASN A 57 5.89 12.75 -16.69
CA ASN A 57 6.57 11.54 -17.14
C ASN A 57 6.04 10.28 -16.46
N THR A 58 5.73 10.36 -15.16
CA THR A 58 5.14 9.25 -14.41
C THR A 58 3.73 8.93 -14.93
N ILE A 59 2.92 9.95 -15.25
CA ILE A 59 1.58 9.79 -15.84
C ILE A 59 1.67 9.17 -17.23
N LEU A 60 2.57 9.68 -18.07
CA LEU A 60 2.83 9.14 -19.41
C LEU A 60 3.24 7.67 -19.33
N ALA A 61 4.21 7.33 -18.47
CA ALA A 61 4.69 5.96 -18.30
C ALA A 61 3.64 5.01 -17.72
N ALA A 62 2.73 5.52 -16.87
CA ALA A 62 1.65 4.72 -16.29
C ALA A 62 0.56 4.37 -17.30
N GLY A 63 0.25 5.26 -18.25
CA GLY A 63 -0.77 4.99 -19.26
C GLY A 63 -0.24 4.42 -20.58
N ASN A 64 1.07 4.48 -20.83
CA ASN A 64 1.71 3.89 -22.01
C ASN A 64 2.96 3.10 -21.58
N THR A 65 2.90 1.77 -21.65
CA THR A 65 3.96 0.84 -21.20
C THR A 65 5.21 0.77 -22.08
N GLN A 66 5.25 1.49 -23.21
CA GLN A 66 6.40 1.61 -24.12
C GLN A 66 6.58 3.08 -24.57
N LEU A 67 7.03 3.97 -23.68
CA LEU A 67 7.48 5.32 -24.06
C LEU A 67 8.98 5.31 -24.36
N ASP A 68 9.37 5.79 -25.54
CA ASP A 68 10.77 6.14 -25.80
C ASP A 68 11.19 7.35 -24.93
N PRO A 69 12.46 7.42 -24.47
CA PRO A 69 12.96 8.55 -23.69
C PRO A 69 12.81 9.92 -24.37
N SER A 70 12.72 9.96 -25.70
CA SER A 70 12.48 11.16 -26.50
C SER A 70 11.03 11.68 -26.42
N GLN A 71 10.09 10.83 -26.02
CA GLN A 71 8.67 11.18 -25.83
C GLN A 71 8.38 11.66 -24.41
N LEU A 72 9.32 11.53 -23.48
CA LEU A 72 9.23 12.09 -22.14
C LEU A 72 9.52 13.60 -22.14
N PHE A 73 9.02 14.29 -21.12
CA PHE A 73 9.39 15.66 -20.81
C PHE A 73 10.79 15.70 -20.20
N LYS A 74 11.57 16.72 -20.55
CA LYS A 74 12.91 16.90 -19.97
C LYS A 74 12.80 17.23 -18.48
N SER A 75 13.35 16.37 -17.63
CA SER A 75 13.33 16.57 -16.17
C SER A 75 14.71 16.29 -15.58
N GLU A 76 15.41 17.34 -15.16
CA GLU A 76 16.73 17.26 -14.54
C GLU A 76 16.89 18.29 -13.41
N PRO A 77 17.66 17.99 -12.35
CA PRO A 77 17.99 18.97 -11.32
C PRO A 77 18.79 20.12 -11.94
N SER A 78 18.26 21.34 -11.89
CA SER A 78 18.88 22.53 -12.48
C SER A 78 18.62 23.76 -11.61
N SER A 79 19.59 24.67 -11.56
CA SER A 79 19.46 26.00 -10.93
C SER A 79 18.69 27.00 -11.82
N MET A 80 18.45 26.65 -13.07
CA MET A 80 17.67 27.41 -14.05
C MET A 80 16.42 26.61 -14.45
N PRO A 81 15.30 27.29 -14.80
CA PRO A 81 14.09 26.60 -15.24
C PRO A 81 14.37 25.76 -16.49
N VAL A 82 14.06 24.46 -16.41
CA VAL A 82 14.27 23.50 -17.51
C VAL A 82 13.17 23.62 -18.57
N THR A 83 11.92 23.79 -18.13
CA THR A 83 10.75 23.97 -19.01
C THR A 83 10.45 25.46 -19.17
N THR A 84 10.72 26.03 -20.35
CA THR A 84 10.47 27.44 -20.69
C THR A 84 9.27 27.64 -21.63
N GLN A 85 8.75 26.55 -22.22
CA GLN A 85 7.61 26.56 -23.13
C GLN A 85 6.65 25.42 -22.78
N CYS A 86 5.37 25.56 -23.15
CA CYS A 86 4.39 24.49 -22.96
C CYS A 86 4.72 23.33 -23.88
N GLU A 87 4.94 22.15 -23.31
CA GLU A 87 5.17 20.93 -24.07
C GLU A 87 3.95 20.03 -23.97
N VAL A 88 3.59 19.40 -25.10
CA VAL A 88 2.45 18.49 -25.18
C VAL A 88 2.94 17.12 -25.58
N ARG A 89 2.40 16.10 -24.91
CA ARG A 89 2.54 14.70 -25.28
C ARG A 89 1.15 14.07 -25.32
N ILE A 90 0.90 13.27 -26.34
CA ILE A 90 -0.38 12.59 -26.53
C ILE A 90 -0.22 11.15 -26.05
N MET A 91 -1.14 10.73 -25.20
CA MET A 91 -1.36 9.34 -24.82
C MET A 91 -2.50 8.79 -25.67
N GLU A 92 -2.21 7.77 -26.45
CA GLU A 92 -3.19 7.14 -27.34
C GLU A 92 -3.97 6.06 -26.59
N ARG A 93 -5.30 6.14 -26.64
CA ARG A 93 -6.27 5.11 -26.24
C ARG A 93 -6.25 4.67 -24.76
N LEU A 94 -6.35 5.62 -23.83
CA LEU A 94 -6.78 5.31 -22.47
C LEU A 94 -8.30 5.05 -22.48
N TYR A 95 -8.72 3.78 -22.39
CA TYR A 95 -10.13 3.37 -22.50
C TYR A 95 -10.87 3.86 -23.76
N GLY A 96 -10.16 3.99 -24.90
CA GLY A 96 -10.73 4.50 -26.15
C GLY A 96 -10.80 6.04 -26.27
N MET A 97 -10.28 6.77 -25.27
CA MET A 97 -10.18 8.24 -25.28
C MET A 97 -8.72 8.67 -25.50
N HIS A 98 -8.50 9.71 -26.31
CA HIS A 98 -7.19 10.32 -26.47
C HIS A 98 -6.95 11.31 -25.32
N VAL A 99 -5.81 11.19 -24.65
CA VAL A 99 -5.46 12.08 -23.52
C VAL A 99 -4.21 12.88 -23.87
N ARG A 100 -4.27 14.21 -23.75
CA ARG A 100 -3.09 15.08 -23.88
C ARG A 100 -2.53 15.40 -22.50
N VAL A 101 -1.28 15.09 -22.26
CA VAL A 101 -0.54 15.57 -21.09
C VAL A 101 0.22 16.83 -21.50
N VAL A 102 0.00 17.91 -20.77
CA VAL A 102 0.58 19.23 -21.03
C VAL A 102 1.46 19.62 -19.86
N ASP A 103 2.77 19.68 -20.08
CA ASP A 103 3.73 20.23 -19.13
C ASP A 103 3.91 21.72 -19.39
N THR A 104 3.77 22.55 -18.36
CA THR A 104 3.82 24.01 -18.51
C THR A 104 5.04 24.61 -17.82
N PRO A 105 5.54 25.76 -18.30
CA PRO A 105 6.47 26.57 -17.55
C PRO A 105 5.80 27.13 -16.28
N ASP A 106 6.62 27.69 -15.41
CA ASP A 106 6.14 28.42 -14.23
C ASP A 106 5.59 29.79 -14.64
N PHE A 107 4.26 29.87 -14.77
CA PHE A 107 3.59 31.12 -15.12
C PHE A 107 3.70 32.19 -14.03
N LEU A 108 4.13 31.88 -12.81
CA LEU A 108 4.33 32.85 -11.74
C LEU A 108 5.74 33.43 -11.71
N ASN A 109 6.66 32.90 -12.52
CA ASN A 109 8.01 33.43 -12.64
C ASN A 109 8.06 34.66 -13.57
N ASP A 110 8.49 35.81 -13.04
CA ASP A 110 8.63 37.06 -13.80
C ASP A 110 9.80 37.02 -14.81
N GLN A 111 10.71 36.04 -14.70
CA GLN A 111 11.82 35.82 -15.62
C GLN A 111 11.45 34.92 -16.82
N LEU A 112 10.17 34.55 -16.97
CA LEU A 112 9.71 33.74 -18.09
C LEU A 112 9.65 34.56 -19.38
N GLU A 113 10.56 34.27 -20.31
CA GLU A 113 10.53 34.86 -21.65
C GLU A 113 9.25 34.48 -22.40
N ASN A 114 8.61 35.45 -23.05
CA ASN A 114 7.36 35.26 -23.81
C ASN A 114 6.18 34.66 -23.01
N ALA A 115 6.12 34.94 -21.71
CA ALA A 115 5.00 34.54 -20.83
C ALA A 115 3.59 34.70 -21.42
N PRO A 116 3.20 35.83 -22.06
CA PRO A 116 1.85 35.98 -22.62
C PRO A 116 1.54 34.97 -23.74
N ALA A 117 2.53 34.63 -24.58
CA ALA A 117 2.35 33.63 -25.64
C ALA A 117 2.16 32.22 -25.07
N GLN A 118 2.92 31.87 -24.02
CA GLN A 118 2.80 30.58 -23.35
C GLN A 118 1.49 30.44 -22.57
N ILE A 119 0.99 31.54 -21.99
CA ILE A 119 -0.32 31.58 -21.33
C ILE A 119 -1.44 31.37 -22.35
N GLU A 120 -1.39 32.04 -23.51
CA GLU A 120 -2.36 31.83 -24.61
C GLU A 120 -2.31 30.40 -25.16
N GLU A 121 -1.13 29.79 -25.24
CA GLU A 121 -0.97 28.39 -25.63
C GLU A 121 -1.62 27.46 -24.59
N CYS A 122 -1.38 27.69 -23.29
CA CYS A 122 -1.97 26.91 -22.21
C CYS A 122 -3.51 26.97 -22.19
N LYS A 123 -4.09 28.15 -22.47
CA LYS A 123 -5.56 28.34 -22.54
C LYS A 123 -6.22 27.40 -23.55
N LYS A 124 -5.53 26.98 -24.62
CA LYS A 124 -6.07 26.04 -25.60
C LYS A 124 -6.37 24.66 -25.00
N TYR A 125 -5.64 24.28 -23.94
CA TYR A 125 -5.77 22.98 -23.29
C TYR A 125 -6.69 23.01 -22.05
N CYS A 126 -6.88 24.17 -21.42
CA CYS A 126 -7.71 24.35 -20.22
C CYS A 126 -9.21 24.58 -20.52
N GLN A 127 -9.77 23.91 -21.53
CA GLN A 127 -11.19 24.08 -21.90
C GLN A 127 -12.14 23.43 -20.88
N PRO A 128 -13.21 24.13 -20.43
CA PRO A 128 -14.15 23.59 -19.46
C PRO A 128 -14.75 22.24 -19.90
N GLY A 129 -14.75 21.26 -19.01
CA GLY A 129 -15.32 19.93 -19.27
C GLY A 129 -14.47 18.98 -20.12
N LYS A 130 -13.33 19.44 -20.66
CA LYS A 130 -12.37 18.61 -21.41
C LYS A 130 -10.96 18.65 -20.84
N CYS A 131 -10.77 19.17 -19.63
CA CYS A 131 -9.48 19.17 -18.95
C CYS A 131 -9.57 18.91 -17.46
N VAL A 132 -8.50 18.33 -16.91
CA VAL A 132 -8.18 18.29 -15.48
C VAL A 132 -6.83 18.98 -15.28
N VAL A 133 -6.76 19.82 -14.26
CA VAL A 133 -5.55 20.53 -13.86
C VAL A 133 -4.88 19.76 -12.72
N LEU A 134 -3.60 19.45 -12.86
CA LEU A 134 -2.79 18.91 -11.78
C LEU A 134 -1.93 20.04 -11.20
N LEU A 135 -2.27 20.50 -10.00
CA LEU A 135 -1.45 21.47 -9.28
C LEU A 135 -0.34 20.74 -8.53
N VAL A 136 0.88 20.79 -9.06
CA VAL A 136 2.04 20.09 -8.51
C VAL A 136 2.73 20.96 -7.46
N LEU A 137 2.83 20.46 -6.24
CA LEU A 137 3.45 21.12 -5.09
C LEU A 137 4.49 20.18 -4.46
N GLN A 138 5.61 20.73 -3.98
CA GLN A 138 6.64 19.95 -3.30
C GLN A 138 6.35 19.83 -1.80
N LEU A 139 6.41 18.62 -1.25
CA LEU A 139 6.26 18.39 0.19
C LEU A 139 7.35 19.16 0.98
N GLY A 140 6.94 19.89 2.02
CA GLY A 140 7.86 20.57 2.95
C GLY A 140 8.39 21.94 2.52
N ARG A 141 8.11 22.41 1.30
CA ARG A 141 8.53 23.73 0.78
C ARG A 141 7.36 24.70 0.57
N PHE A 142 6.50 24.82 1.57
CA PHE A 142 5.37 25.75 1.49
C PHE A 142 5.78 27.19 1.83
N THR A 143 5.89 28.04 0.80
CA THR A 143 6.21 29.46 0.95
C THR A 143 4.95 30.32 0.88
N ASP A 144 5.00 31.55 1.41
CA ASP A 144 3.86 32.49 1.34
C ASP A 144 3.43 32.79 -0.11
N VAL A 145 4.33 32.63 -1.09
CA VAL A 145 4.05 32.75 -2.52
C VAL A 145 3.02 31.71 -2.99
N GLU A 146 3.04 30.51 -2.40
CA GLU A 146 2.14 29.41 -2.79
C GLU A 146 0.73 29.57 -2.19
N ARG A 147 0.56 30.42 -1.17
CA ARG A 147 -0.72 30.63 -0.45
C ARG A 147 -1.86 31.12 -1.37
N GLY A 148 -1.52 31.78 -2.48
CA GLY A 148 -2.46 32.29 -3.49
C GLY A 148 -2.23 31.71 -4.89
N ILE A 149 -1.54 30.58 -5.02
CA ILE A 149 -1.13 30.03 -6.33
C ILE A 149 -2.31 29.82 -7.28
N LEU A 150 -3.43 29.28 -6.79
CA LEU A 150 -4.64 29.06 -7.58
C LEU A 150 -5.28 30.38 -8.03
N GLU A 151 -5.40 31.36 -7.14
CA GLU A 151 -5.89 32.71 -7.44
C GLU A 151 -5.05 33.38 -8.53
N ASN A 152 -3.72 33.34 -8.39
CA ASN A 152 -2.79 33.97 -9.33
C ASN A 152 -2.82 33.26 -10.70
N LEU A 153 -2.92 31.93 -10.72
CA LEU A 153 -3.06 31.17 -11.96
C LEU A 153 -4.40 31.43 -12.65
N GLU A 154 -5.50 31.53 -11.90
CA GLU A 154 -6.82 31.89 -12.45
C GLU A 154 -6.83 33.30 -13.05
N VAL A 155 -6.16 34.28 -12.40
CA VAL A 155 -6.00 35.63 -12.95
C VAL A 155 -5.19 35.62 -14.24
N LYS A 156 -4.09 34.86 -14.31
CA LYS A 156 -3.24 34.79 -15.52
C LYS A 156 -3.92 34.02 -16.66
N LEU A 157 -4.60 32.91 -16.35
CA LEU A 157 -5.29 32.10 -17.35
C LEU A 157 -6.64 32.71 -17.75
N GLY A 158 -7.27 33.53 -16.90
CA GLY A 158 -8.60 34.09 -17.16
C GLY A 158 -9.73 33.06 -17.10
N TRP A 159 -9.48 31.89 -16.52
CA TRP A 159 -10.44 30.80 -16.33
C TRP A 159 -10.48 30.42 -14.86
N ARG A 160 -11.65 29.98 -14.39
CA ARG A 160 -11.81 29.37 -13.08
C ARG A 160 -11.44 27.90 -13.18
N ILE A 161 -10.27 27.51 -12.65
CA ILE A 161 -9.71 26.16 -12.80
C ILE A 161 -9.92 25.29 -11.55
N ARG A 162 -10.22 25.90 -10.40
CA ARG A 162 -10.34 25.21 -9.08
C ARG A 162 -11.29 24.01 -9.05
N GLU A 163 -12.34 24.01 -9.88
CA GLU A 163 -13.35 22.93 -9.96
C GLU A 163 -12.86 21.70 -10.74
N SER A 164 -11.73 21.83 -11.44
CA SER A 164 -11.08 20.79 -12.23
C SER A 164 -9.67 20.48 -11.74
N THR A 165 -9.27 21.05 -10.60
CA THR A 165 -7.91 20.91 -10.05
C THR A 165 -7.78 19.75 -9.09
N ILE A 166 -6.77 18.91 -9.30
CA ILE A 166 -6.27 17.91 -8.36
C ILE A 166 -4.90 18.37 -7.85
N VAL A 167 -4.70 18.38 -6.54
CA VAL A 167 -3.41 18.72 -5.93
C VAL A 167 -2.52 17.48 -5.88
N VAL A 168 -1.32 17.57 -6.45
CA VAL A 168 -0.32 16.49 -6.44
C VAL A 168 0.86 16.92 -5.57
N LEU A 169 1.15 16.15 -4.51
CA LEU A 169 2.29 16.38 -3.64
C LEU A 169 3.46 15.50 -4.07
N THR A 170 4.55 16.11 -4.52
CA THR A 170 5.82 15.42 -4.84
C THR A 170 6.70 15.28 -3.59
N HIS A 171 7.69 14.38 -3.64
CA HIS A 171 8.52 13.98 -2.48
C HIS A 171 7.70 13.36 -1.34
N GLY A 172 6.77 12.47 -1.70
CA GLY A 172 5.94 11.75 -0.73
C GLY A 172 6.75 10.87 0.24
N GLU A 173 7.98 10.46 -0.13
CA GLU A 173 8.88 9.73 0.75
C GLU A 173 9.26 10.49 2.03
N ASP A 174 9.19 11.82 2.03
CA ASP A 174 9.50 12.68 3.18
C ASP A 174 8.33 12.80 4.18
N LEU A 175 7.16 12.24 3.86
CA LEU A 175 5.97 12.28 4.71
C LEU A 175 6.12 11.34 5.93
N ARG A 176 6.38 11.92 7.09
CA ARG A 176 6.36 11.19 8.37
C ARG A 176 4.96 11.18 8.98
N GLY A 177 4.19 10.13 8.71
CA GLY A 177 2.84 9.92 9.28
C GLY A 177 1.72 9.96 8.24
N SER A 178 0.48 10.21 8.68
CA SER A 178 -0.67 10.29 7.75
C SER A 178 -0.76 11.67 7.10
N LEU A 179 -1.19 11.72 5.83
CA LEU A 179 -1.44 12.97 5.09
C LEU A 179 -2.36 13.92 5.87
N ASP A 180 -3.41 13.42 6.51
CA ASP A 180 -4.34 14.22 7.33
C ASP A 180 -3.67 14.93 8.51
N GLN A 181 -2.67 14.31 9.14
CA GLN A 181 -1.92 14.93 10.22
C GLN A 181 -1.03 16.05 9.70
N PHE A 182 -0.41 15.83 8.53
CA PHE A 182 0.41 16.84 7.86
C PHE A 182 -0.43 18.05 7.41
N LEU A 183 -1.60 17.82 6.80
CA LEU A 183 -2.53 18.88 6.41
C LEU A 183 -3.07 19.67 7.61
N LYS A 184 -3.31 19.01 8.76
CA LYS A 184 -3.72 19.70 10.00
C LYS A 184 -2.63 20.61 10.56
N ALA A 185 -1.36 20.28 10.36
CA ALA A 185 -0.23 21.10 10.80
C ALA A 185 0.01 22.32 9.89
N HIS A 186 -0.41 22.25 8.63
CA HIS A 186 -0.17 23.30 7.62
C HIS A 186 -1.49 23.88 7.09
N THR A 187 -2.00 24.92 7.77
CA THR A 187 -3.28 25.59 7.43
C THR A 187 -3.33 26.16 6.02
N ASN A 188 -2.21 26.68 5.49
CA ASN A 188 -2.16 27.24 4.14
C ASN A 188 -2.32 26.16 3.06
N LEU A 189 -1.61 25.04 3.18
CA LEU A 189 -1.76 23.90 2.26
C LEU A 189 -3.16 23.30 2.36
N LYS A 190 -3.69 23.18 3.58
CA LYS A 190 -5.05 22.71 3.81
C LYS A 190 -6.08 23.59 3.08
N ASN A 191 -5.93 24.92 3.14
CA ASN A 191 -6.81 25.83 2.40
C ASN A 191 -6.73 25.62 0.87
N ILE A 192 -5.55 25.36 0.31
CA ILE A 192 -5.38 25.07 -1.12
C ILE A 192 -6.07 23.74 -1.49
N VAL A 193 -5.92 22.71 -0.67
CA VAL A 193 -6.58 21.41 -0.87
C VAL A 193 -8.09 21.52 -0.72
N ASP A 194 -8.58 22.25 0.29
CA ASP A 194 -10.01 22.46 0.54
C ASP A 194 -10.66 23.32 -0.57
N THR A 195 -9.88 24.18 -1.25
CA THR A 195 -10.37 25.03 -2.36
C THR A 195 -10.25 24.40 -3.75
N ALA A 196 -9.35 23.43 -3.93
CA ALA A 196 -9.24 22.61 -5.13
C ALA A 196 -10.32 21.51 -5.10
N ALA A 197 -11.50 21.83 -5.60
CA ALA A 197 -12.67 20.95 -5.53
C ALA A 197 -12.78 20.06 -6.77
N TRP A 198 -12.12 18.89 -6.76
CA TRP A 198 -12.74 17.70 -7.35
C TRP A 198 -13.42 16.94 -6.21
N ALA A 199 -14.74 17.15 -6.10
CA ALA A 199 -15.53 16.76 -4.94
C ALA A 199 -15.43 15.24 -4.66
N PRO A 200 -15.14 14.82 -3.41
CA PRO A 200 -15.25 13.41 -2.99
C PRO A 200 -16.70 12.88 -3.03
N GLU A 201 -17.69 13.72 -3.35
CA GLU A 201 -19.11 13.35 -3.40
C GLU A 201 -19.46 12.42 -4.57
N LEU A 202 -18.76 12.50 -5.71
CA LEU A 202 -18.99 11.57 -6.83
C LEU A 202 -18.37 10.19 -6.60
N ALA A 203 -17.26 10.10 -5.85
CA ALA A 203 -16.68 8.82 -5.45
C ALA A 203 -17.48 8.14 -4.32
N ALA A 204 -18.05 8.92 -3.40
CA ALA A 204 -18.91 8.39 -2.35
C ALA A 204 -20.29 7.92 -2.86
N ALA A 205 -20.78 8.48 -3.96
CA ALA A 205 -22.02 8.03 -4.59
C ALA A 205 -21.85 6.66 -5.28
N ALA A 206 -20.75 6.48 -6.03
CA ALA A 206 -20.45 5.22 -6.72
C ALA A 206 -20.24 4.05 -5.76
N TRP A 207 -19.57 4.28 -4.62
CA TRP A 207 -19.36 3.24 -3.59
C TRP A 207 -20.63 2.91 -2.77
N ARG A 208 -21.58 3.83 -2.63
CA ARG A 208 -22.83 3.56 -1.90
C ARG A 208 -23.85 2.80 -2.74
N THR A 209 -23.83 2.96 -4.07
CA THR A 209 -24.76 2.27 -4.97
C THR A 209 -24.43 0.80 -5.20
N GLU A 210 -23.17 0.38 -5.08
CA GLU A 210 -22.79 -1.04 -5.24
C GLU A 210 -22.93 -1.87 -3.95
N MET A 211 -22.93 -1.25 -2.77
CA MET A 211 -23.17 -1.95 -1.49
C MET A 211 -24.66 -2.10 -1.14
N ALA A 212 -25.55 -1.31 -1.74
CA ALA A 212 -27.00 -1.44 -1.56
C ALA A 212 -27.63 -2.56 -2.40
N ALA A 213 -26.94 -3.06 -3.44
CA ALA A 213 -27.44 -4.13 -4.31
C ALA A 213 -27.17 -5.56 -3.78
N PHE A 214 -26.46 -5.72 -2.65
CA PHE A 214 -26.09 -7.02 -2.09
C PHE A 214 -26.80 -7.38 -0.77
N THR A 215 -27.72 -6.55 -0.27
CA THR A 215 -28.46 -6.80 0.98
C THR A 215 -29.98 -6.75 0.83
N GLU A 216 -30.52 -7.32 -0.25
CA GLU A 216 -31.97 -7.57 -0.35
C GLU A 216 -32.30 -8.92 -1.01
N ARG A 217 -31.84 -10.01 -0.37
CA ARG A 217 -32.50 -11.32 -0.50
C ARG A 217 -32.50 -12.08 0.82
N SER A 218 -33.24 -11.57 1.80
CA SER A 218 -33.88 -12.41 2.81
C SER A 218 -34.98 -11.65 3.56
N ARG A 219 -36.22 -12.11 3.36
CA ARG A 219 -37.43 -11.91 4.21
C ARG A 219 -37.93 -10.45 4.25
N GLY A 220 -39.08 -10.10 3.69
CA GLY A 220 -40.36 -10.75 3.82
C GLY A 220 -41.13 -10.15 5.01
N GLY A 221 -42.08 -9.25 4.73
CA GLY A 221 -43.28 -9.04 5.55
C GLY A 221 -43.39 -7.74 6.34
N GLY A 222 -44.29 -6.86 5.85
CA GLY A 222 -45.33 -6.24 6.69
C GLY A 222 -45.14 -4.78 7.13
N GLY A 223 -46.09 -3.92 6.75
CA GLY A 223 -46.46 -2.74 7.56
C GLY A 223 -46.58 -1.42 6.81
N ARG A 224 -47.82 -0.97 6.59
CA ARG A 224 -48.26 0.29 5.97
C ARG A 224 -47.98 1.51 6.87
N PHE A 225 -47.72 2.71 6.32
CA PHE A 225 -48.68 3.83 6.18
C PHE A 225 -47.99 5.15 5.76
N ALA A 226 -48.63 5.83 4.77
CA ALA A 226 -48.71 7.26 4.44
C ALA A 226 -47.41 8.11 4.31
N GLY A 227 -47.20 8.96 3.29
CA GLY A 227 -48.03 9.44 2.17
C GLY A 227 -47.33 10.62 1.44
N CYS A 228 -47.82 10.94 0.23
CA CYS A 228 -47.56 12.14 -0.62
C CYS A 228 -46.09 12.37 -1.09
N SER A 229 -45.77 12.80 -2.32
CA SER A 229 -46.54 13.44 -3.39
C SER A 229 -45.80 13.27 -4.74
N ARG A 230 -46.60 12.99 -5.78
CA ARG A 230 -46.45 13.26 -7.22
C ARG A 230 -45.16 13.96 -7.70
N THR A 231 -44.49 13.37 -8.68
CA THR A 231 -44.29 13.95 -10.02
C THR A 231 -44.03 12.83 -11.05
N VAL A 232 -44.71 12.91 -12.19
CA VAL A 232 -44.73 11.91 -13.25
C VAL A 232 -43.64 12.30 -14.26
N TRP A 233 -42.65 11.44 -14.50
CA TRP A 233 -41.71 11.58 -15.60
C TRP A 233 -42.13 10.66 -16.75
N PRO A 234 -42.29 11.16 -17.99
CA PRO A 234 -42.93 10.39 -19.07
C PRO A 234 -41.95 9.43 -19.77
N TRP A 235 -42.44 8.20 -20.00
CA TRP A 235 -41.71 7.00 -20.43
C TRP A 235 -41.26 6.93 -21.91
N TRP A 236 -41.18 8.05 -22.63
CA TRP A 236 -40.79 8.04 -24.05
C TRP A 236 -39.29 8.22 -24.32
N ARG A 237 -38.46 8.45 -23.30
CA ARG A 237 -37.00 8.59 -23.45
C ARG A 237 -36.21 7.28 -23.38
N LEU A 238 -36.87 6.14 -23.14
CA LEU A 238 -36.24 4.80 -23.15
C LEU A 238 -36.32 4.09 -24.51
N ALA A 239 -36.99 4.69 -25.50
CA ALA A 239 -37.23 4.05 -26.81
C ALA A 239 -36.25 4.45 -27.93
N VAL A 240 -35.20 5.24 -27.64
CA VAL A 240 -34.18 5.66 -28.63
C VAL A 240 -32.84 4.96 -28.43
N LEU A 241 -32.69 4.16 -27.36
CA LEU A 241 -31.47 3.38 -27.07
C LEU A 241 -31.54 1.90 -27.54
N LEU A 242 -32.59 1.50 -28.27
CA LEU A 242 -32.80 0.12 -28.72
C LEU A 242 -32.85 -0.06 -30.24
N PHE A 243 -32.37 0.91 -31.04
CA PHE A 243 -32.31 0.76 -32.50
C PHE A 243 -30.98 1.18 -33.14
N SER A 244 -29.87 0.91 -32.46
CA SER A 244 -28.52 0.99 -33.05
C SER A 244 -27.60 -0.16 -32.60
N VAL A 245 -28.16 -1.34 -32.35
CA VAL A 245 -27.42 -2.58 -32.03
C VAL A 245 -27.46 -3.53 -33.22
N SER A 246 -27.17 -3.04 -34.42
CA SER A 246 -27.07 -3.91 -35.61
C SER A 246 -26.07 -3.35 -36.60
N SER A 247 -24.80 -3.32 -36.19
CA SER A 247 -23.62 -3.46 -37.05
C SER A 247 -22.35 -3.28 -36.21
N MET A 248 -21.95 -4.32 -35.48
CA MET A 248 -20.57 -4.44 -35.01
C MET A 248 -19.76 -5.18 -36.08
N PRO A 249 -18.67 -4.59 -36.61
CA PRO A 249 -17.67 -5.39 -37.30
C PRO A 249 -17.00 -6.32 -36.28
N ALA A 250 -16.73 -7.57 -36.69
CA ALA A 250 -15.99 -8.52 -35.88
C ALA A 250 -14.62 -7.92 -35.52
N VAL A 251 -14.38 -7.75 -34.21
CA VAL A 251 -13.08 -7.34 -33.69
C VAL A 251 -12.13 -8.52 -33.91
N THR A 252 -11.19 -8.40 -34.84
CA THR A 252 -10.09 -9.35 -34.96
C THR A 252 -9.24 -9.21 -33.70
N ALA A 253 -9.21 -10.27 -32.91
CA ALA A 253 -8.72 -10.23 -31.55
C ALA A 253 -7.46 -11.07 -31.40
N LEU A 254 -6.39 -10.51 -31.96
CA LEU A 254 -5.05 -10.90 -31.60
C LEU A 254 -4.33 -9.64 -31.13
N VAL A 255 -3.91 -9.68 -29.86
CA VAL A 255 -3.32 -8.53 -29.17
C VAL A 255 -1.81 -8.60 -29.28
N GLU A 256 -1.22 -7.51 -29.73
CA GLU A 256 0.21 -7.39 -29.85
C GLU A 256 0.92 -7.53 -28.50
N GLY A 257 1.86 -8.49 -28.42
CA GLY A 257 2.60 -8.81 -27.20
C GLY A 257 2.01 -9.92 -26.32
N LEU A 258 0.83 -10.47 -26.65
CA LEU A 258 0.26 -11.63 -25.97
C LEU A 258 0.38 -12.89 -26.86
N TYR A 259 0.95 -13.98 -26.34
CA TYR A 259 1.27 -15.19 -27.12
C TYR A 259 2.06 -14.84 -28.40
N CYS A 260 1.54 -15.18 -29.59
CA CYS A 260 2.15 -14.91 -30.90
C CYS A 260 1.82 -13.51 -31.47
N GLY A 261 1.27 -12.60 -30.65
CA GLY A 261 1.02 -11.22 -31.04
C GLY A 261 -0.18 -11.11 -31.98
N THR A 262 0.04 -10.60 -33.19
CA THR A 262 -0.99 -10.43 -34.24
C THR A 262 -1.19 -11.67 -35.11
N GLU A 263 -0.30 -12.67 -35.01
CA GLU A 263 -0.36 -13.92 -35.78
C GLU A 263 -0.89 -15.09 -34.93
N VAL A 264 -1.68 -15.98 -35.53
CA VAL A 264 -2.16 -17.19 -34.86
C VAL A 264 -1.02 -18.20 -34.76
N CYS A 265 -0.69 -18.69 -33.55
CA CYS A 265 0.45 -19.58 -33.33
C CYS A 265 0.40 -20.88 -34.16
N TYR A 266 -0.80 -21.36 -34.49
CA TYR A 266 -1.03 -22.50 -35.37
C TYR A 266 -0.56 -22.22 -36.81
N ASP A 267 -0.88 -21.03 -37.32
CA ASP A 267 -0.52 -20.58 -38.67
C ASP A 267 0.99 -20.32 -38.77
N VAL A 268 1.61 -19.77 -37.72
CA VAL A 268 3.07 -19.57 -37.62
C VAL A 268 3.83 -20.90 -37.81
N LEU A 269 3.31 -21.99 -37.24
CA LEU A 269 3.91 -23.32 -37.37
C LEU A 269 3.40 -24.11 -38.58
N GLY A 270 2.36 -23.63 -39.28
CA GLY A 270 1.72 -24.35 -40.39
C GLY A 270 1.04 -25.65 -39.96
N VAL A 271 0.45 -25.67 -38.77
CA VAL A 271 -0.22 -26.85 -38.18
C VAL A 271 -1.65 -26.50 -37.78
N THR A 272 -2.58 -27.46 -37.79
CA THR A 272 -3.98 -27.20 -37.42
C THR A 272 -4.20 -27.26 -35.90
N ARG A 273 -5.36 -26.77 -35.43
CA ARG A 273 -5.74 -26.86 -34.01
C ARG A 273 -5.85 -28.29 -33.49
N GLU A 274 -5.98 -29.27 -34.39
CA GLU A 274 -6.04 -30.70 -34.07
C GLU A 274 -4.67 -31.39 -34.11
N ALA A 275 -3.59 -30.67 -34.46
CA ALA A 275 -2.26 -31.25 -34.62
C ALA A 275 -1.75 -31.87 -33.32
N SER A 276 -1.12 -33.04 -33.43
CA SER A 276 -0.51 -33.73 -32.30
C SER A 276 0.78 -33.03 -31.84
N LYS A 277 1.18 -33.24 -30.58
CA LYS A 277 2.46 -32.71 -30.04
C LYS A 277 3.66 -33.09 -30.92
N ALA A 278 3.64 -34.28 -31.53
CA ALA A 278 4.70 -34.76 -32.39
C ALA A 278 4.77 -34.01 -33.72
N GLU A 279 3.62 -33.64 -34.29
CA GLU A 279 3.52 -32.83 -35.51
C GLU A 279 3.97 -31.40 -35.25
N ILE A 280 3.50 -30.80 -34.15
CA ILE A 280 3.92 -29.45 -33.70
C ILE A 280 5.45 -29.41 -33.52
N ALA A 281 6.03 -30.40 -32.83
CA ALA A 281 7.48 -30.48 -32.65
C ALA A 281 8.24 -30.72 -33.97
N ARG A 282 7.66 -31.45 -34.93
CA ARG A 282 8.28 -31.66 -36.26
C ARG A 282 8.27 -30.37 -37.08
N ALA A 283 7.15 -29.66 -37.10
CA ALA A 283 7.01 -28.38 -37.80
C ALA A 283 7.99 -27.34 -37.23
N TYR A 284 8.06 -27.21 -35.91
CA TYR A 284 9.04 -26.37 -35.22
C TYR A 284 10.48 -26.70 -35.66
N ARG A 285 10.90 -27.97 -35.65
CA ARG A 285 12.28 -28.35 -36.06
C ARG A 285 12.58 -28.07 -37.53
N GLN A 286 11.58 -28.08 -38.41
CA GLN A 286 11.78 -27.75 -39.83
C GLN A 286 11.97 -26.24 -40.00
N LEU A 287 11.09 -25.44 -39.38
CA LEU A 287 11.14 -23.99 -39.43
C LEU A 287 12.36 -23.42 -38.70
N ALA A 288 12.67 -23.92 -37.51
CA ALA A 288 13.83 -23.50 -36.74
C ALA A 288 15.15 -23.74 -37.49
N ARG A 289 15.25 -24.81 -38.30
CA ARG A 289 16.45 -25.06 -39.13
C ARG A 289 16.58 -24.10 -40.31
N ARG A 290 15.45 -23.62 -40.85
CA ARG A 290 15.38 -22.72 -42.00
C ARG A 290 15.64 -21.27 -41.59
N TYR A 291 15.10 -20.86 -40.45
CA TYR A 291 15.18 -19.47 -39.94
C TYR A 291 16.27 -19.26 -38.87
N HIS A 292 17.14 -20.24 -38.63
CA HIS A 292 18.21 -20.09 -37.63
C HIS A 292 19.20 -18.98 -38.03
N PRO A 293 19.59 -18.06 -37.13
CA PRO A 293 20.44 -16.91 -37.46
C PRO A 293 21.79 -17.30 -38.09
N ASP A 294 22.38 -18.42 -37.66
CA ASP A 294 23.66 -18.90 -38.21
C ASP A 294 23.55 -19.63 -39.56
N ARG A 295 22.34 -20.04 -39.96
CA ARG A 295 22.13 -20.85 -41.17
C ARG A 295 21.45 -20.07 -42.28
N PHE A 296 20.62 -19.11 -41.92
CA PHE A 296 19.85 -18.30 -42.85
C PHE A 296 20.78 -17.49 -43.76
N ARG A 297 20.50 -17.48 -45.07
CA ARG A 297 21.20 -16.68 -46.07
C ARG A 297 20.17 -15.93 -46.93
N PRO A 298 20.28 -14.60 -47.08
CA PRO A 298 19.40 -13.83 -47.95
C PRO A 298 19.48 -14.33 -49.41
N GLY A 299 18.33 -14.52 -50.06
CA GLY A 299 18.26 -14.97 -51.46
C GLY A 299 18.18 -16.48 -51.69
N GLU A 300 17.96 -17.28 -50.65
CA GLU A 300 17.62 -18.70 -50.83
C GLU A 300 16.24 -18.89 -51.50
N PRO A 301 16.06 -19.93 -52.36
CA PRO A 301 14.79 -20.19 -53.04
C PRO A 301 13.63 -20.32 -52.05
N GLY A 302 12.60 -19.48 -52.21
CA GLY A 302 11.43 -19.45 -51.32
C GLY A 302 11.58 -18.57 -50.07
N LEU A 303 12.65 -17.77 -49.98
CA LEU A 303 12.87 -16.72 -48.96
C LEU A 303 13.19 -15.37 -49.65
N GLU A 304 12.74 -15.20 -50.88
CA GLU A 304 12.97 -14.01 -51.70
C GLU A 304 12.36 -12.77 -51.03
N GLY A 305 13.19 -11.76 -50.75
CA GLY A 305 12.77 -10.53 -50.06
C GLY A 305 12.95 -10.53 -48.54
N GLU A 306 13.39 -11.63 -47.93
CA GLU A 306 13.64 -11.67 -46.49
C GLU A 306 15.04 -11.17 -46.10
N THR A 307 15.09 -10.26 -45.14
CA THR A 307 16.32 -9.73 -44.55
C THR A 307 16.74 -10.52 -43.31
N GLN A 308 18.00 -10.38 -42.87
CA GLN A 308 18.51 -11.01 -41.65
C GLN A 308 17.66 -10.65 -40.41
N GLU A 309 17.22 -9.40 -40.32
CA GLU A 309 16.36 -8.91 -39.23
C GLU A 309 14.96 -9.54 -39.29
N SER A 310 14.39 -9.69 -40.49
CA SER A 310 13.09 -10.35 -40.67
C SER A 310 13.14 -11.83 -40.27
N ALA A 311 14.22 -12.54 -40.65
CA ALA A 311 14.43 -13.93 -40.26
C ALA A 311 14.56 -14.11 -38.74
N GLN A 312 15.24 -13.17 -38.05
CA GLN A 312 15.34 -13.17 -36.58
C GLN A 312 13.97 -12.97 -35.91
N LYS A 313 13.17 -12.02 -36.40
CA LYS A 313 11.79 -11.80 -35.89
C LYS A 313 10.91 -13.03 -36.10
N LYS A 314 10.96 -13.65 -37.29
CA LYS A 314 10.23 -14.90 -37.58
C LYS A 314 10.69 -16.05 -36.70
N PHE A 315 12.00 -16.20 -36.48
CA PHE A 315 12.52 -17.21 -35.58
C PHE A 315 11.99 -17.05 -34.15
N LEU A 316 11.93 -15.81 -33.63
CA LEU A 316 11.35 -15.54 -32.32
C LEU A 316 9.87 -15.93 -32.27
N LEU A 317 9.08 -15.55 -33.28
CA LEU A 317 7.66 -15.92 -33.38
C LEU A 317 7.48 -17.45 -33.40
N ILE A 318 8.31 -18.18 -34.15
CA ILE A 318 8.31 -19.65 -34.21
C ILE A 318 8.59 -20.27 -32.83
N VAL A 319 9.54 -19.71 -32.07
CA VAL A 319 9.84 -20.16 -30.71
C VAL A 319 8.65 -19.92 -29.79
N THR A 320 8.09 -18.71 -29.79
CA THR A 320 6.92 -18.36 -28.96
C THR A 320 5.70 -19.22 -29.30
N ALA A 321 5.45 -19.49 -30.58
CA ALA A 321 4.38 -20.37 -31.04
C ALA A 321 4.57 -21.80 -30.54
N TYR A 322 5.79 -22.33 -30.63
CA TYR A 322 6.10 -23.65 -30.12
C TYR A 322 5.96 -23.72 -28.59
N GLU A 323 6.46 -22.73 -27.85
CA GLU A 323 6.34 -22.69 -26.38
C GLU A 323 4.88 -22.62 -25.93
N THR A 324 4.05 -21.84 -26.62
CA THR A 324 2.62 -21.72 -26.36
C THR A 324 1.88 -23.05 -26.62
N LEU A 325 2.20 -23.73 -27.72
CA LEU A 325 1.50 -24.94 -28.16
C LEU A 325 2.09 -26.25 -27.61
N LYS A 326 3.27 -26.22 -26.98
CA LYS A 326 3.99 -27.40 -26.47
C LYS A 326 3.29 -28.05 -25.28
N ASP A 327 2.80 -27.24 -24.33
CA ASP A 327 2.12 -27.73 -23.13
C ASP A 327 0.60 -27.71 -23.33
N GLU A 328 -0.09 -28.74 -22.85
CA GLU A 328 -1.54 -28.91 -23.07
C GLU A 328 -2.34 -27.84 -22.37
N ASP A 329 -1.91 -27.45 -21.17
CA ASP A 329 -2.61 -26.43 -20.43
C ASP A 329 -2.39 -25.06 -21.10
N THR A 330 -1.22 -24.74 -21.67
CA THR A 330 -0.97 -23.43 -22.34
C THR A 330 -1.67 -23.37 -23.67
N ARG A 331 -1.71 -24.49 -24.38
CA ARG A 331 -2.51 -24.66 -25.58
C ARG A 331 -4.00 -24.45 -25.29
N ARG A 332 -4.52 -25.01 -24.19
CA ARG A 332 -5.93 -24.82 -23.79
C ARG A 332 -6.27 -23.37 -23.48
N ASP A 333 -5.42 -22.67 -22.75
CA ASP A 333 -5.62 -21.24 -22.46
C ASP A 333 -5.56 -20.40 -23.74
N TYR A 334 -4.67 -20.77 -24.68
CA TYR A 334 -4.56 -20.12 -25.97
C TYR A 334 -5.79 -20.38 -26.86
N ASP A 335 -6.26 -21.63 -26.92
CA ASP A 335 -7.48 -22.00 -27.64
C ASP A 335 -8.71 -21.28 -27.06
N TYR A 336 -8.82 -21.22 -25.74
CA TYR A 336 -9.88 -20.48 -25.05
C TYR A 336 -9.83 -18.98 -25.38
N MET A 337 -8.63 -18.39 -25.46
CA MET A 337 -8.43 -17.02 -25.91
C MET A 337 -8.87 -16.80 -27.35
N LEU A 338 -8.60 -17.74 -28.25
CA LEU A 338 -9.01 -17.65 -29.65
C LEU A 338 -10.54 -17.71 -29.78
N ASP A 339 -11.22 -18.41 -28.88
CA ASP A 339 -12.67 -18.57 -28.90
C ASP A 339 -13.41 -17.44 -28.15
N HIS A 340 -12.78 -16.79 -27.16
CA HIS A 340 -13.37 -15.74 -26.30
C HIS A 340 -12.53 -14.44 -26.31
N PRO A 341 -12.38 -13.78 -27.45
CA PRO A 341 -11.50 -12.63 -27.60
C PRO A 341 -11.85 -11.40 -26.74
N GLU A 342 -13.11 -11.27 -26.35
CA GLU A 342 -13.63 -10.17 -25.54
C GLU A 342 -13.11 -10.17 -24.08
N GLU A 343 -12.64 -11.32 -23.58
CA GLU A 343 -12.19 -11.48 -22.19
C GLU A 343 -10.73 -11.08 -21.96
N TYR A 344 -10.31 -9.94 -22.52
CA TYR A 344 -8.92 -9.46 -22.54
C TYR A 344 -8.17 -9.63 -21.20
N TYR A 345 -8.76 -9.12 -20.10
CA TYR A 345 -8.11 -9.16 -18.79
C TYR A 345 -7.90 -10.59 -18.28
N GLN A 346 -8.83 -11.50 -18.54
CA GLN A 346 -8.70 -12.88 -18.08
C GLN A 346 -7.52 -13.58 -18.76
N HIS A 347 -7.40 -13.43 -20.09
CA HIS A 347 -6.29 -14.01 -20.86
C HIS A 347 -4.94 -13.41 -20.50
N TYR A 348 -4.90 -12.08 -20.32
CA TYR A 348 -3.72 -11.38 -19.82
C TYR A 348 -3.26 -11.95 -18.48
N TYR A 349 -4.17 -12.05 -17.49
CA TYR A 349 -3.83 -12.59 -16.18
C TYR A 349 -3.46 -14.07 -16.22
N ALA A 350 -4.09 -14.88 -17.06
CA ALA A 350 -3.75 -16.30 -17.24
C ALA A 350 -2.32 -16.48 -17.78
N TYR A 351 -1.97 -15.73 -18.83
CA TYR A 351 -0.64 -15.72 -19.44
C TYR A 351 0.46 -15.33 -18.44
N TYR A 352 0.30 -14.18 -17.76
CA TYR A 352 1.30 -13.70 -16.80
C TYR A 352 1.39 -14.56 -15.55
N ARG A 353 0.26 -15.07 -15.04
CA ARG A 353 0.27 -15.97 -13.89
C ARG A 353 1.17 -17.16 -14.17
N ARG A 354 1.13 -17.77 -15.34
CA ARG A 354 1.95 -18.96 -15.62
C ARG A 354 3.44 -18.67 -15.72
N GLN A 355 3.81 -17.50 -16.25
CA GLN A 355 5.22 -17.11 -16.34
C GLN A 355 5.79 -16.64 -14.99
N LEU A 356 4.96 -16.00 -14.16
CA LEU A 356 5.39 -15.35 -12.91
C LEU A 356 5.04 -16.14 -11.63
N THR A 357 4.27 -17.23 -11.72
CA THR A 357 3.93 -18.03 -10.54
C THR A 357 5.22 -18.61 -9.96
N PRO A 358 5.57 -18.28 -8.69
CA PRO A 358 6.75 -18.85 -8.07
C PRO A 358 6.62 -20.38 -8.04
N LYS A 359 7.70 -21.08 -8.36
CA LYS A 359 7.72 -22.55 -8.34
C LYS A 359 7.45 -23.16 -6.95
N VAL A 360 7.54 -22.33 -5.90
CA VAL A 360 7.25 -22.71 -4.52
C VAL A 360 5.92 -22.11 -4.09
N ASP A 361 5.09 -22.90 -3.39
CA ASP A 361 3.84 -22.40 -2.82
C ASP A 361 4.17 -21.35 -1.75
N VAL A 362 3.68 -20.13 -1.98
CA VAL A 362 3.86 -18.97 -1.08
C VAL A 362 3.40 -19.30 0.34
N ARG A 363 2.39 -20.17 0.49
CA ARG A 363 1.88 -20.61 1.79
C ARG A 363 2.94 -21.35 2.61
N VAL A 364 3.78 -22.15 1.96
CA VAL A 364 4.87 -22.89 2.63
C VAL A 364 5.93 -21.90 3.13
N VAL A 365 6.26 -20.89 2.32
CA VAL A 365 7.22 -19.84 2.71
C VAL A 365 6.69 -19.06 3.92
N ILE A 366 5.40 -18.70 3.93
CA ILE A 366 4.76 -18.03 5.05
C ILE A 366 4.78 -18.90 6.32
N LEU A 367 4.47 -20.19 6.21
CA LEU A 367 4.49 -21.09 7.37
C LEU A 367 5.90 -21.22 7.96
N VAL A 368 6.91 -21.44 7.12
CA VAL A 368 8.32 -21.57 7.57
C VAL A 368 8.81 -20.30 8.24
N THR A 369 8.47 -19.13 7.69
CA THR A 369 8.86 -17.84 8.29
C THR A 369 8.18 -17.60 9.63
N ILE A 370 6.88 -17.90 9.78
CA ILE A 370 6.17 -17.80 11.06
C ILE A 370 6.77 -18.75 12.12
N CYS A 371 7.09 -19.99 11.73
CA CYS A 371 7.76 -20.93 12.62
C CYS A 371 9.13 -20.42 13.08
N ALA A 372 9.95 -19.89 12.16
CA ALA A 372 11.25 -19.34 12.48
C ALA A 372 11.15 -18.14 13.44
N ILE A 373 10.24 -17.21 13.18
CA ILE A 373 9.97 -16.06 14.07
C ILE A 373 9.53 -16.54 15.45
N SER A 374 8.63 -17.53 15.51
CA SER A 374 8.12 -18.09 16.77
C SER A 374 9.22 -18.73 17.62
N ILE A 375 10.14 -19.46 17.00
CA ILE A 375 11.31 -20.05 17.66
C ILE A 375 12.22 -18.94 18.20
N PHE A 376 12.53 -17.93 17.36
CA PHE A 376 13.37 -16.82 17.76
C PHE A 376 12.75 -16.02 18.93
N GLN A 377 11.45 -15.76 18.89
CA GLN A 377 10.73 -15.09 19.98
C GLN A 377 10.83 -15.86 21.29
N TYR A 378 10.60 -17.18 21.27
CA TYR A 378 10.71 -18.01 22.47
C TYR A 378 12.11 -17.96 23.09
N TYR A 379 13.16 -18.12 22.27
CA TYR A 379 14.54 -18.04 22.74
C TYR A 379 14.90 -16.66 23.27
N SER A 380 14.48 -15.61 22.57
CA SER A 380 14.70 -14.22 22.98
C SER A 380 14.08 -13.94 24.35
N TRP A 381 12.79 -14.24 24.54
CA TRP A 381 12.10 -14.05 25.82
C TRP A 381 12.66 -14.92 26.94
N HIS A 382 12.99 -16.18 26.66
CA HIS A 382 13.63 -17.06 27.64
C HIS A 382 14.99 -16.49 28.09
N SER A 383 15.79 -15.96 27.15
CA SER A 383 17.06 -15.30 27.46
C SER A 383 16.85 -14.07 28.35
N SER A 384 15.94 -13.17 27.95
CA SER A 384 15.63 -11.96 28.73
C SER A 384 15.11 -12.30 30.13
N TYR A 385 14.23 -13.29 30.27
CA TYR A 385 13.74 -13.75 31.58
C TYR A 385 14.89 -14.23 32.48
N ASN A 386 15.81 -15.04 31.95
CA ASN A 386 16.95 -15.53 32.72
C ASN A 386 17.90 -14.41 33.12
N GLU A 387 18.12 -13.43 32.25
CA GLU A 387 18.93 -12.24 32.56
C GLU A 387 18.31 -11.42 33.70
N ALA A 388 16.99 -11.20 33.65
CA ALA A 388 16.26 -10.50 34.72
C ALA A 388 16.37 -11.24 36.06
N ILE A 389 16.24 -12.57 36.08
CA ILE A 389 16.41 -13.37 37.30
C ILE A 389 17.83 -13.23 37.85
N ASN A 390 18.86 -13.33 36.99
CA ASN A 390 20.25 -13.17 37.39
C ASN A 390 20.49 -11.78 38.00
N TYR A 391 19.94 -10.73 37.39
CA TYR A 391 19.99 -9.38 37.94
C TYR A 391 19.30 -9.29 39.32
N LEU A 392 18.09 -9.82 39.47
CA LEU A 392 17.34 -9.77 40.74
C LEU A 392 18.07 -10.45 41.90
N VAL A 393 18.82 -11.54 41.64
CA VAL A 393 19.66 -12.20 42.64
C VAL A 393 20.79 -11.29 43.14
N THR A 394 21.32 -10.40 42.30
CA THR A 394 22.39 -9.46 42.69
C THR A 394 21.88 -8.30 43.54
N VAL A 395 20.61 -7.90 43.38
CA VAL A 395 20.04 -6.76 44.09
C VAL A 395 19.82 -7.11 45.57
N PRO A 396 20.42 -6.35 46.53
CA PRO A 396 20.36 -6.70 47.95
C PRO A 396 18.94 -6.82 48.51
N LYS A 397 18.02 -5.96 48.06
CA LYS A 397 16.62 -5.95 48.51
C LYS A 397 15.93 -7.31 48.32
N TYR A 398 16.00 -7.87 47.11
CA TYR A 398 15.33 -9.14 46.79
C TYR A 398 16.09 -10.33 47.35
N ARG A 399 17.43 -10.26 47.39
CA ARG A 399 18.25 -11.29 47.99
C ARG A 399 17.95 -11.48 49.48
N ILE A 400 17.86 -10.39 50.24
CA ILE A 400 17.53 -10.46 51.68
C ILE A 400 16.15 -11.10 51.87
N GLN A 401 15.14 -10.63 51.14
CA GLN A 401 13.79 -11.19 51.18
C GLN A 401 13.78 -12.69 50.85
N ALA A 402 14.47 -13.10 49.79
CA ALA A 402 14.55 -14.51 49.41
C ALA A 402 15.26 -15.36 50.47
N THR A 403 16.33 -14.85 51.10
CA THR A 403 17.02 -15.56 52.19
C THR A 403 16.17 -15.71 53.46
N GLU A 404 15.33 -14.73 53.78
CA GLU A 404 14.39 -14.82 54.91
C GLU A 404 13.33 -15.89 54.66
N ILE A 405 12.76 -15.90 53.45
CA ILE A 405 11.80 -16.93 53.03
C ILE A 405 12.46 -18.32 53.06
N ALA A 406 13.69 -18.44 52.56
CA ALA A 406 14.43 -19.70 52.57
C ALA A 406 14.66 -20.24 53.99
N LYS A 407 14.96 -19.34 54.95
CA LYS A 407 15.08 -19.69 56.37
C LYS A 407 13.73 -20.12 56.97
N GLN A 408 12.65 -19.40 56.65
CA GLN A 408 11.30 -19.76 57.10
C GLN A 408 10.86 -21.13 56.58
N GLN A 409 11.23 -21.46 55.34
CA GLN A 409 10.94 -22.75 54.71
C GLN A 409 11.90 -23.88 55.17
N GLY A 410 12.90 -23.57 56.01
CA GLY A 410 13.88 -24.53 56.49
C GLY A 410 14.89 -25.01 55.42
N LEU A 411 14.91 -24.38 54.24
CA LEU A 411 15.75 -24.77 53.10
C LEU A 411 17.24 -24.44 53.32
N LEU A 412 17.56 -23.51 54.23
CA LEU A 412 18.93 -23.13 54.58
C LEU A 412 19.43 -23.79 55.88
N ASN A 413 18.75 -24.82 56.38
CA ASN A 413 19.15 -25.45 57.64
C ASN A 413 20.46 -26.23 57.50
N ARG A 414 21.48 -25.77 58.24
CA ARG A 414 22.81 -26.36 58.36
C ARG A 414 22.79 -27.61 59.23
N THR A 415 22.11 -28.68 58.81
CA THR A 415 22.41 -30.00 59.40
C THR A 415 23.86 -30.32 59.04
N LYS A 416 24.75 -30.24 60.03
CA LYS A 416 26.18 -30.53 59.87
C LYS A 416 26.34 -31.97 59.35
N GLU A 417 26.52 -32.13 58.05
CA GLU A 417 26.91 -33.40 57.45
C GLU A 417 28.25 -33.84 58.08
N LYS A 418 28.19 -34.82 58.98
CA LYS A 418 29.38 -35.45 59.58
C LYS A 418 29.66 -36.74 58.83
N GLY A 419 30.80 -36.79 58.13
CA GLY A 419 31.27 -38.01 57.47
C GLY A 419 32.22 -37.72 56.31
N LYS A 420 32.74 -38.80 55.69
CA LYS A 420 33.62 -38.78 54.51
C LYS A 420 33.02 -38.11 53.26
N ASN A 421 31.74 -37.75 53.28
CA ASN A 421 30.96 -37.21 52.16
C ASN A 421 30.55 -35.74 52.39
N ARG A 422 31.42 -34.95 53.03
CA ARG A 422 31.18 -33.53 53.32
C ARG A 422 31.34 -32.71 52.04
N ARG A 423 30.27 -32.07 51.59
CA ARG A 423 30.29 -31.14 50.43
C ARG A 423 31.31 -30.03 50.60
N SER A 424 31.92 -29.62 49.49
CA SER A 424 32.89 -28.53 49.50
C SER A 424 32.21 -27.20 49.87
N LYS A 425 32.99 -26.22 50.36
CA LYS A 425 32.45 -24.89 50.72
C LYS A 425 31.86 -24.17 49.50
N GLU A 426 32.42 -24.43 48.31
CA GLU A 426 31.94 -23.91 47.02
C GLU A 426 30.56 -24.49 46.68
N GLU A 427 30.41 -25.81 46.74
CA GLU A 427 29.14 -26.52 46.47
C GLU A 427 28.01 -26.07 47.39
N ILE A 428 28.31 -25.82 48.68
CA ILE A 428 27.32 -25.31 49.62
C ILE A 428 26.87 -23.90 49.21
N ARG A 429 27.80 -23.04 48.76
CA ARG A 429 27.46 -21.68 48.31
C ARG A 429 26.62 -21.70 47.04
N GLU A 430 26.94 -22.59 46.10
CA GLU A 430 26.16 -22.77 44.87
C GLU A 430 24.74 -23.26 45.17
N GLN A 431 24.57 -24.20 46.10
CA GLN A 431 23.25 -24.67 46.53
C GLN A 431 22.44 -23.56 47.22
N GLU A 432 23.06 -22.77 48.09
CA GLU A 432 22.41 -21.60 48.70
C GLU A 432 22.00 -20.58 47.63
N GLU A 433 22.84 -20.31 46.64
CA GLU A 433 22.53 -19.41 45.51
C GLU A 433 21.40 -19.95 44.63
N GLU A 434 21.35 -21.26 44.39
CA GLU A 434 20.30 -21.90 43.61
C GLU A 434 18.96 -21.87 44.34
N VAL A 435 18.94 -22.11 45.65
CA VAL A 435 17.74 -21.98 46.50
C VAL A 435 17.23 -20.54 46.49
N ILE A 436 18.11 -19.55 46.62
CA ILE A 436 17.73 -18.13 46.53
C ILE A 436 17.15 -17.80 45.15
N ARG A 437 17.77 -18.30 44.08
CA ARG A 437 17.30 -18.11 42.71
C ARG A 437 15.92 -18.74 42.50
N ASP A 438 15.67 -19.94 43.01
CA ASP A 438 14.38 -20.62 42.91
C ASP A 438 13.28 -19.88 43.66
N ILE A 439 13.57 -19.39 44.86
CA ILE A 439 12.62 -18.57 45.62
C ILE A 439 12.28 -17.28 44.87
N ILE A 440 13.27 -16.63 44.28
CA ILE A 440 13.05 -15.44 43.44
C ILE A 440 12.16 -15.79 42.24
N LYS A 441 12.43 -16.89 41.53
CA LYS A 441 11.61 -17.34 40.38
C LYS A 441 10.16 -17.62 40.77
N ASN A 442 9.92 -18.19 41.96
CA ASN A 442 8.60 -18.64 42.39
C ASN A 442 7.79 -17.58 43.14
N LYS A 443 8.46 -16.59 43.77
CA LYS A 443 7.80 -15.57 44.60
C LYS A 443 7.75 -14.19 43.95
N ILE A 444 8.65 -13.87 43.02
CA ILE A 444 8.66 -12.58 42.35
C ILE A 444 7.96 -12.71 41.00
N ASP A 445 6.79 -12.07 40.90
CA ASP A 445 6.07 -11.92 39.65
C ASP A 445 6.72 -10.81 38.81
N ILE A 446 7.60 -11.22 37.89
CA ILE A 446 8.28 -10.30 36.96
C ILE A 446 7.28 -9.96 35.85
N LYS A 447 6.88 -8.69 35.74
CA LYS A 447 5.90 -8.21 34.76
C LYS A 447 6.56 -7.58 33.53
N GLY A 448 5.88 -7.61 32.39
CA GLY A 448 6.32 -6.99 31.13
C GLY A 448 7.22 -7.87 30.27
N GLY A 449 8.14 -7.28 29.50
CA GLY A 449 9.00 -8.00 28.52
C GLY A 449 10.01 -9.00 29.11
N TYR A 450 10.07 -9.11 30.43
CA TYR A 450 10.90 -10.07 31.18
C TYR A 450 10.04 -11.12 31.88
N GLN A 451 8.78 -11.32 31.45
CA GLN A 451 7.91 -12.38 31.95
C GLN A 451 8.42 -13.77 31.57
N LYS A 452 8.04 -14.77 32.36
CA LYS A 452 8.30 -16.16 32.01
C LYS A 452 7.58 -16.47 30.69
N PRO A 453 8.27 -17.02 29.67
CA PRO A 453 7.65 -17.28 28.38
C PRO A 453 6.57 -18.35 28.52
N ASN A 454 5.34 -18.03 28.14
CA ASN A 454 4.25 -19.00 28.03
C ASN A 454 4.10 -19.46 26.58
N LEU A 455 3.71 -20.72 26.39
CA LEU A 455 3.49 -21.27 25.05
C LEU A 455 2.34 -20.56 24.31
N SER A 456 1.32 -20.10 25.03
CA SER A 456 0.19 -19.34 24.47
C SER A 456 0.60 -18.01 23.85
N ASP A 457 1.72 -17.43 24.30
CA ASP A 457 2.16 -16.09 23.91
C ASP A 457 3.06 -16.13 22.66
N ILE A 458 3.46 -17.33 22.23
CA ILE A 458 4.23 -17.55 21.00
C ILE A 458 3.34 -17.22 19.79
N LEU A 459 3.88 -16.50 18.80
CA LEU A 459 3.14 -16.06 17.61
C LEU A 459 2.36 -17.20 16.92
N LEU A 460 3.00 -18.36 16.71
CA LEU A 460 2.34 -19.52 16.12
C LEU A 460 1.11 -19.95 16.93
N CYS A 461 1.24 -20.05 18.26
CA CYS A 461 0.13 -20.41 19.14
C CYS A 461 -0.95 -19.32 19.17
N GLN A 462 -0.57 -18.05 19.14
CA GLN A 462 -1.52 -16.94 19.03
C GLN A 462 -2.34 -17.02 17.74
N ILE A 463 -1.71 -17.31 16.60
CA ILE A 463 -2.41 -17.48 15.31
C ILE A 463 -3.38 -18.65 15.36
N VAL A 464 -2.97 -19.78 15.95
CA VAL A 464 -3.83 -20.98 16.09
C VAL A 464 -5.00 -20.72 17.04
N LEU A 465 -4.78 -19.99 18.13
CA LEU A 465 -5.83 -19.69 19.12
C LEU A 465 -6.66 -18.45 18.75
N PHE A 466 -6.22 -17.64 17.79
CA PHE A 466 -6.89 -16.41 17.39
C PHE A 466 -8.35 -16.62 16.99
N PRO A 467 -8.72 -17.63 16.17
CA PRO A 467 -10.13 -17.89 15.86
C PRO A 467 -10.97 -18.20 17.10
N TYR A 468 -10.42 -18.92 18.07
CA TYR A 468 -11.09 -19.22 19.33
C TYR A 468 -11.30 -17.96 20.18
N TYR A 469 -10.26 -17.12 20.33
CA TYR A 469 -10.40 -15.86 21.06
C TYR A 469 -11.34 -14.88 20.34
N LEU A 470 -11.31 -14.84 19.01
CA LEU A 470 -12.18 -13.99 18.21
C LEU A 470 -13.65 -14.41 18.36
N THR A 471 -13.95 -15.71 18.27
CA THR A 471 -15.31 -16.22 18.45
C THR A 471 -15.85 -15.96 19.86
N ASN A 472 -15.03 -16.18 20.89
CA ASN A 472 -15.39 -15.84 22.27
C ASN A 472 -15.60 -14.34 22.47
N TYR A 473 -14.75 -13.51 21.88
CA TYR A 473 -14.91 -12.05 21.96
C TYR A 473 -16.19 -11.58 21.25
N VAL A 474 -16.49 -12.12 20.07
CA VAL A 474 -17.73 -11.80 19.34
C VAL A 474 -18.96 -12.24 20.14
N ALA A 475 -18.95 -13.44 20.71
CA ALA A 475 -20.05 -13.93 21.56
C ALA A 475 -20.24 -13.04 22.80
N TRP A 476 -19.14 -12.71 23.49
CA TRP A 476 -19.15 -11.79 24.62
C TRP A 476 -19.66 -10.40 24.23
N TYR A 477 -19.22 -9.86 23.09
CA TYR A 477 -19.63 -8.53 22.61
C TYR A 477 -21.12 -8.50 22.22
N VAL A 478 -21.61 -9.53 21.54
CA VAL A 478 -23.04 -9.68 21.23
C VAL A 478 -23.86 -9.76 22.51
N SER A 479 -23.41 -10.54 23.49
CA SER A 479 -24.07 -10.60 24.80
C SER A 479 -24.04 -9.25 25.51
N TRP A 480 -22.94 -8.51 25.44
CA TRP A 480 -22.81 -7.18 26.02
C TRP A 480 -23.80 -6.19 25.40
N VAL A 481 -23.87 -6.14 24.07
CA VAL A 481 -24.81 -5.27 23.34
C VAL A 481 -26.25 -5.65 23.68
N TYR A 482 -26.56 -6.94 23.73
CA TYR A 482 -27.89 -7.41 24.11
C TYR A 482 -28.28 -6.96 25.52
N ARG A 483 -27.46 -7.24 26.53
CA ARG A 483 -27.76 -6.90 27.93
C ARG A 483 -27.83 -5.39 28.19
N PHE A 484 -26.83 -4.63 27.73
CA PHE A 484 -26.69 -3.23 28.14
C PHE A 484 -27.29 -2.23 27.14
N THR A 485 -27.35 -2.56 25.85
CA THR A 485 -27.92 -1.65 24.83
C THR A 485 -29.39 -1.94 24.54
N ILE A 486 -29.78 -3.22 24.43
CA ILE A 486 -31.16 -3.61 24.11
C ILE A 486 -31.99 -3.76 25.39
N CYS A 487 -31.55 -4.58 26.34
CA CYS A 487 -32.28 -4.84 27.60
C CYS A 487 -32.12 -3.73 28.64
N ARG A 488 -31.15 -2.81 28.46
CA ARG A 488 -30.86 -1.69 29.38
C ARG A 488 -30.65 -2.13 30.84
N GLU A 489 -29.97 -3.24 31.04
CA GLU A 489 -29.57 -3.70 32.38
C GLU A 489 -28.57 -2.72 33.01
N GLU A 490 -28.57 -2.61 34.35
CA GLU A 490 -27.56 -1.83 35.07
C GLU A 490 -26.21 -2.56 35.09
N TYR A 491 -25.12 -1.81 34.95
CA TYR A 491 -23.78 -2.40 35.00
C TYR A 491 -23.45 -2.98 36.37
N GLY A 492 -23.05 -4.25 36.40
CA GLY A 492 -22.44 -4.88 37.57
C GLY A 492 -21.03 -4.32 37.86
N ASN A 493 -20.44 -4.77 38.98
CA ASN A 493 -19.13 -4.28 39.40
C ASN A 493 -18.02 -4.69 38.42
N GLU A 494 -18.08 -5.88 37.84
CA GLU A 494 -17.10 -6.36 36.86
C GLU A 494 -17.16 -5.56 35.55
N GLU A 495 -18.37 -5.25 35.08
CA GLU A 495 -18.59 -4.45 33.88
C GLU A 495 -18.16 -3.00 34.08
N LYS A 496 -18.42 -2.43 35.26
CA LYS A 496 -17.90 -1.11 35.65
C LYS A 496 -16.37 -1.10 35.63
N LEU A 497 -15.72 -2.09 36.23
CA LEU A 497 -14.25 -2.22 36.21
C LEU A 497 -13.70 -2.38 34.78
N TYR A 498 -14.39 -3.14 33.92
CA TYR A 498 -14.02 -3.26 32.51
C TYR A 498 -14.05 -1.91 31.78
N ILE A 499 -15.10 -1.11 32.00
CA ILE A 499 -15.22 0.23 31.39
C ILE A 499 -14.12 1.16 31.94
N ILE A 500 -13.90 1.17 33.26
CA ILE A 500 -12.84 1.96 33.91
C ILE A 500 -11.48 1.64 33.30
N ARG A 501 -11.11 0.36 33.21
CA ARG A 501 -9.86 -0.09 32.58
C ARG A 501 -9.73 0.43 31.15
N ARG A 502 -10.81 0.40 30.37
CA ARG A 502 -10.85 0.86 28.97
C ARG A 502 -10.62 2.37 28.88
N TYR A 503 -11.23 3.16 29.76
CA TYR A 503 -11.01 4.60 29.82
C TYR A 503 -9.57 4.94 30.22
N MET A 504 -8.98 4.19 31.14
CA MET A 504 -7.58 4.32 31.58
C MET A 504 -6.56 3.84 30.54
N LYS A 505 -6.99 3.16 29.47
CA LYS A 505 -6.11 2.57 28.43
C LYS A 505 -5.04 1.64 29.00
N MET A 506 -5.36 0.92 30.07
CA MET A 506 -4.46 -0.05 30.70
C MET A 506 -4.65 -1.44 30.09
N SER A 507 -3.56 -2.21 29.98
CA SER A 507 -3.69 -3.64 29.67
C SER A 507 -4.39 -4.38 30.81
N GLN A 508 -4.93 -5.58 30.54
CA GLN A 508 -5.54 -6.42 31.58
C GLN A 508 -4.53 -6.71 32.71
N SER A 509 -3.31 -7.11 32.36
CA SER A 509 -2.25 -7.41 33.32
C SER A 509 -1.82 -6.20 34.17
N GLN A 510 -1.81 -5.00 33.61
CA GLN A 510 -1.55 -3.77 34.37
C GLN A 510 -2.68 -3.45 35.33
N PHE A 511 -3.93 -3.66 34.92
CA PHE A 511 -5.09 -3.41 35.76
C PHE A 511 -5.20 -4.42 36.91
N ASP A 512 -4.94 -5.70 36.64
CA ASP A 512 -4.92 -6.76 37.65
C ASP A 512 -3.76 -6.60 38.64
N SER A 513 -2.73 -5.83 38.28
CA SER A 513 -1.62 -5.49 39.19
C SER A 513 -1.99 -4.45 40.25
N LEU A 514 -3.11 -3.76 40.09
CA LEU A 514 -3.56 -2.76 41.05
C LEU A 514 -4.15 -3.44 42.30
N ASP A 515 -3.81 -2.87 43.45
CA ASP A 515 -4.35 -3.29 44.74
C ASP A 515 -5.88 -3.24 44.72
N GLU A 516 -6.52 -4.19 45.41
CA GLU A 516 -7.98 -4.29 45.46
C GLU A 516 -8.60 -2.98 46.01
N ASN A 517 -7.94 -2.36 46.98
CA ASN A 517 -8.35 -1.08 47.55
C ASN A 517 -8.37 0.04 46.49
N THR A 518 -7.41 0.04 45.57
CA THR A 518 -7.36 1.02 44.49
C THR A 518 -8.49 0.77 43.49
N ARG A 519 -8.75 -0.48 43.11
CA ARG A 519 -9.88 -0.84 42.24
C ARG A 519 -11.23 -0.47 42.87
N GLN A 520 -11.38 -0.68 44.17
CA GLN A 520 -12.56 -0.26 44.92
C GLN A 520 -12.73 1.27 44.93
N SER A 521 -11.65 2.02 45.12
CA SER A 521 -11.70 3.49 45.07
C SER A 521 -12.16 4.05 43.72
N PHE A 522 -11.89 3.33 42.62
CA PHE A 522 -12.37 3.71 41.30
C PHE A 522 -13.88 3.50 41.13
N LEU A 523 -14.42 2.46 41.76
CA LEU A 523 -15.86 2.23 41.82
C LEU A 523 -16.55 3.29 42.67
N GLU A 524 -15.99 3.62 43.83
CA GLU A 524 -16.54 4.68 44.70
C GLU A 524 -16.58 6.04 43.99
N LYS A 525 -15.53 6.38 43.23
CA LYS A 525 -15.45 7.60 42.41
C LYS A 525 -16.29 7.54 41.13
N GLN A 526 -16.99 6.44 40.87
CA GLN A 526 -17.83 6.24 39.69
C GLN A 526 -17.11 6.50 38.36
N LEU A 527 -15.85 6.06 38.25
CA LEU A 527 -15.01 6.34 37.09
C LEU A 527 -15.46 5.61 35.80
N TRP A 528 -16.48 4.75 35.87
CA TRP A 528 -17.11 4.19 34.67
C TRP A 528 -17.98 5.22 33.92
N ILE A 529 -18.30 6.36 34.56
CA ILE A 529 -18.92 7.51 33.92
C ILE A 529 -17.81 8.37 33.32
N LYS A 530 -17.91 8.64 32.01
CA LYS A 530 -16.86 9.31 31.24
C LYS A 530 -16.49 10.70 31.81
N GLU A 531 -17.48 11.48 32.24
CA GLU A 531 -17.30 12.83 32.80
C GLU A 531 -16.48 12.79 34.09
N ASN A 532 -16.83 11.90 35.03
CA ASN A 532 -16.10 11.71 36.28
C ASN A 532 -14.66 11.25 36.02
N TYR A 533 -14.45 10.37 35.04
CA TYR A 533 -13.13 9.94 34.64
C TYR A 533 -12.29 11.09 34.07
N GLU A 534 -12.87 11.98 33.25
CA GLU A 534 -12.14 13.13 32.70
C GLU A 534 -11.70 14.12 33.78
N VAL A 535 -12.52 14.34 34.81
CA VAL A 535 -12.15 15.13 35.99
C VAL A 535 -11.01 14.46 36.74
N TYR A 536 -11.17 13.19 37.11
CA TYR A 536 -10.14 12.41 37.81
C TYR A 536 -8.81 12.39 37.06
N ARG A 537 -8.85 12.23 35.72
CA ARG A 537 -7.65 12.23 34.89
C ARG A 537 -6.92 13.56 34.95
N LYS A 538 -7.64 14.69 34.91
CA LYS A 538 -7.04 16.03 35.02
C LYS A 538 -6.38 16.22 36.39
N GLU A 539 -7.05 15.81 37.47
CA GLU A 539 -6.49 15.86 38.82
C GLU A 539 -5.18 15.07 38.93
N GLN A 540 -5.14 13.85 38.38
CA GLN A 540 -3.93 13.02 38.39
C GLN A 540 -2.79 13.61 37.54
N GLU A 541 -3.10 14.21 36.38
CA GLU A 541 -2.11 14.92 35.55
C GLU A 541 -1.55 16.15 36.28
N GLU A 542 -2.37 16.89 37.03
CA GLU A 542 -1.94 18.04 37.84
C GLU A 542 -1.10 17.61 39.05
N GLU A 543 -1.51 16.58 39.79
CA GLU A 543 -0.71 16.02 40.89
C GLU A 543 0.66 15.55 40.41
N MET A 544 0.71 14.88 39.25
CA MET A 544 1.96 14.47 38.61
C MET A 544 2.84 15.68 38.25
N LYS A 545 2.25 16.73 37.67
CA LYS A 545 2.97 17.99 37.38
C LYS A 545 3.52 18.64 38.64
N VAL A 546 2.75 18.68 39.73
CA VAL A 546 3.18 19.22 41.03
C VAL A 546 4.30 18.36 41.63
N LYS A 547 4.20 17.03 41.58
CA LYS A 547 5.28 16.12 42.03
C LYS A 547 6.57 16.33 41.24
N LEU A 548 6.48 16.41 39.90
CA LEU A 548 7.62 16.75 39.03
C LEU A 548 8.18 18.16 39.30
N ALA A 549 7.31 19.12 39.61
CA ALA A 549 7.72 20.48 39.93
C ALA A 549 8.41 20.57 41.30
N THR A 550 7.98 19.78 42.27
CA THR A 550 8.50 19.75 43.65
C THR A 550 9.74 18.88 43.80
N ASP A 551 9.94 17.87 42.95
CA ASP A 551 11.07 16.93 42.97
C ASP A 551 12.43 17.68 43.02
N PRO A 552 13.23 17.51 44.11
CA PRO A 552 14.55 18.11 44.25
C PRO A 552 15.51 17.77 43.11
N ARG A 553 15.41 16.57 42.52
CA ARG A 553 16.23 16.15 41.39
C ARG A 553 15.88 16.96 40.14
N MET A 554 14.60 17.10 39.87
CA MET A 554 14.11 17.84 38.70
C MET A 554 14.28 19.36 38.86
N LYS A 555 14.24 19.89 40.10
CA LYS A 555 14.64 21.27 40.42
C LYS A 555 16.14 21.51 40.23
N ARG A 556 17.00 20.52 40.53
CA ARG A 556 18.44 20.58 40.25
C ARG A 556 18.72 20.54 38.76
N TYR A 557 18.10 19.62 38.03
CA TYR A 557 18.24 19.50 36.59
C TYR A 557 17.78 20.77 35.85
N ARG A 558 16.66 21.39 36.25
CA ARG A 558 16.23 22.68 35.68
C ARG A 558 17.20 23.83 35.96
N ARG A 559 17.80 23.88 37.16
CA ARG A 559 18.86 24.85 37.48
C ARG A 559 20.12 24.62 36.65
N TRP A 560 20.53 23.38 36.46
CA TRP A 560 21.64 23.00 35.60
C TRP A 560 21.36 23.35 34.13
N MET A 561 20.19 22.99 33.58
CA MET A 561 19.79 23.38 32.22
C MET A 561 19.80 24.90 32.01
N LYS A 562 19.41 25.69 33.03
CA LYS A 562 19.43 27.15 32.98
C LYS A 562 20.85 27.75 33.06
N ASN A 563 21.76 27.10 33.78
CA ASN A 563 23.10 27.64 34.05
C ASN A 563 24.20 27.05 33.15
N GLU A 564 24.10 25.77 32.76
CA GLU A 564 25.15 24.94 32.15
C GLU A 564 24.62 24.01 31.03
N GLY A 565 23.35 24.13 30.62
CA GLY A 565 22.78 23.28 29.57
C GLY A 565 23.37 23.54 28.17
N PRO A 566 23.43 22.52 27.30
CA PRO A 566 23.94 22.65 25.93
C PRO A 566 23.04 23.59 25.13
N GLY A 567 23.49 24.82 24.94
CA GLY A 567 22.70 25.90 24.33
C GLY A 567 23.01 27.30 24.87
N ARG A 568 23.86 27.43 25.90
CA ARG A 568 24.33 28.73 26.36
C ARG A 568 25.44 29.24 25.41
N LEU A 569 25.07 30.13 24.47
CA LEU A 569 26.02 31.05 23.84
C LEU A 569 26.47 32.05 24.92
N THR A 570 27.54 31.73 25.63
CA THR A 570 28.29 32.73 26.39
C THR A 570 29.16 33.48 25.40
N PHE A 571 28.99 34.79 25.27
CA PHE A 571 30.02 35.62 24.67
C PHE A 571 31.29 35.40 25.51
N ILE A 572 32.34 34.92 24.86
CA ILE A 572 33.68 34.93 25.43
C ILE A 572 34.07 36.40 25.40
N ASP A 573 34.09 37.05 26.57
CA ASP A 573 34.70 38.36 26.69
C ASP A 573 36.22 38.12 26.63
N ASP A 574 36.82 38.47 25.48
CA ASP A 574 38.27 38.49 25.24
C ASP A 574 39.00 39.54 26.09
#